data_AF-A0A5D3BP00-F1
#
_entry.id   AF-A0A5D3BP00-F1
#
_cell.length_a   1.000
_cell.length_b   1.000
_cell.length_c   1.000
_cell.angle_alpha   90.00
_cell.angle_beta   90.00
_cell.angle_gamma   90.00
#
_symmetry.space_group_name_H-M   'P 1'
#
loop_
_entity.id
_entity.type
_entity.pdbx_description
1 polymer ?
#
loop_
_entity_poly.entity_id
_entity_poly.type
_entity_poly.pdbx_seq_one_letter_code
_entity_poly.pdbx_strand_id
1 'polypeptide(L)'
;MAHVRILVRHGGAWDEGRRKYEGGVLKGIVVPKEITHKDLQYELYDLAEVDPTKFDIKIRCIYEIKWEKEAPPFELSNDRDLKFYILSENPLEIPPIPII
;
A
#
# COMPACT_ATOMS: atom_id res chain seq x y z
N MET A 1 14.47 -17.64 2.50
CA MET A 1 13.19 -16.91 2.39
C MET A 1 13.44 -15.62 1.63
N ALA A 2 12.64 -15.33 0.60
CA ALA A 2 12.76 -14.08 -0.14
C ALA A 2 12.18 -12.94 0.70
N HIS A 3 12.81 -11.77 0.67
CA HIS A 3 12.32 -10.58 1.35
C HIS A 3 12.06 -9.49 0.33
N VAL A 4 11.11 -8.62 0.62
CA VAL A 4 10.77 -7.45 -0.19
C VAL A 4 10.89 -6.19 0.65
N ARG A 5 11.29 -5.10 -0.01
CA ARG A 5 11.38 -3.77 0.62
C ARG A 5 10.12 -3.00 0.30
N ILE A 6 9.47 -2.46 1.32
CA ILE A 6 8.26 -1.65 1.19
C ILE A 6 8.55 -0.26 1.75
N LEU A 7 8.16 0.77 1.00
CA LEU A 7 8.19 2.15 1.46
C LEU A 7 6.80 2.52 1.99
N VAL A 8 6.76 2.96 3.24
CA VAL A 8 5.55 3.32 3.97
C VAL A 8 5.56 4.82 4.23
N ARG A 9 4.51 5.52 3.80
CA ARG A 9 4.23 6.89 4.21
C ARG A 9 3.15 6.88 5.29
N HIS A 10 3.41 7.52 6.43
CA HIS A 10 2.45 7.61 7.54
C HIS A 10 2.50 8.99 8.23
N GLY A 11 1.46 9.36 8.98
CA GLY A 11 1.38 10.63 9.71
C GLY A 11 1.05 11.87 8.85
N GLY A 12 0.69 11.67 7.58
CA GLY A 12 0.12 12.67 6.68
C GLY A 12 -1.37 12.44 6.44
N ALA A 13 -1.92 13.09 5.42
CA ALA A 13 -3.33 12.99 5.04
C ALA A 13 -3.49 12.68 3.55
N TRP A 14 -4.55 11.95 3.21
CA TRP A 14 -5.00 11.80 1.83
C TRP A 14 -5.78 13.05 1.40
N ASP A 15 -5.31 13.73 0.37
CA ASP A 15 -6.11 14.71 -0.37
C ASP A 15 -6.91 13.94 -1.43
N GLU A 16 -8.19 13.68 -1.13
CA GLU A 16 -9.11 12.98 -2.03
C GLU A 16 -9.39 13.78 -3.32
N GLY A 17 -9.29 15.11 -3.28
CA GLY A 17 -9.48 15.97 -4.45
C GLY A 17 -8.31 15.91 -5.42
N ARG A 18 -7.09 15.81 -4.90
CA ARG A 18 -5.85 15.70 -5.69
C ARG A 18 -5.35 14.27 -5.85
N ARG A 19 -6.02 13.28 -5.22
CA ARG A 19 -5.64 11.87 -5.16
C ARG A 19 -4.19 11.65 -4.74
N LYS A 20 -3.72 12.45 -3.79
CA LYS A 20 -2.32 12.49 -3.34
C LYS A 20 -2.23 12.36 -1.84
N TYR A 21 -1.16 11.71 -1.38
CA TYR A 21 -0.79 11.71 0.02
C TYR A 21 0.10 12.90 0.33
N GLU A 22 -0.38 13.82 1.17
CA GLU A 22 0.32 15.05 1.54
C GLU A 22 0.89 14.95 2.97
N GLY A 23 2.14 15.39 3.14
CA GLY A 23 2.85 15.37 4.42
C GLY A 23 3.29 13.97 4.88
N GLY A 24 3.53 13.86 6.20
CA GLY A 24 3.94 12.62 6.85
C GLY A 24 5.44 12.29 6.75
N VAL A 25 5.78 11.10 7.25
CA VAL A 25 7.14 10.55 7.28
C VAL A 25 7.19 9.35 6.33
N LEU A 26 8.30 9.21 5.61
CA LEU A 26 8.62 8.06 4.78
C LEU A 26 9.56 7.12 5.53
N LYS A 27 9.14 5.89 5.78
CA LYS A 27 9.97 4.83 6.37
C LYS A 27 10.03 3.63 5.43
N GLY A 28 11.16 2.93 5.42
CA GLY A 28 11.31 1.66 4.71
C GLY A 28 11.23 0.49 5.67
N ILE A 29 10.47 -0.54 5.31
CA ILE A 29 10.44 -1.84 6.03
C ILE A 29 10.86 -2.97 5.12
N VAL A 30 11.35 -4.05 5.73
CA VAL A 30 11.71 -5.29 5.03
C VAL A 30 10.82 -6.39 5.57
N VAL A 31 10.04 -7.01 4.70
CA VAL A 31 9.09 -8.06 5.08
C VAL A 31 9.34 -9.33 4.26
N PRO A 32 8.98 -10.51 4.78
CA PRO A 32 8.98 -11.75 4.01
C PRO A 32 8.08 -11.62 2.78
N LYS A 33 8.47 -12.22 1.65
CA LYS A 33 7.67 -12.20 0.42
C LYS A 33 6.31 -12.88 0.59
N GLU A 34 6.22 -13.83 1.51
CA GLU A 34 5.02 -14.60 1.84
C GLU A 34 4.20 -14.00 3.00
N ILE A 35 4.50 -12.76 3.42
CA ILE A 35 3.76 -12.09 4.50
C ILE A 35 2.26 -12.00 4.20
N THR A 36 1.43 -12.19 5.22
CA THR A 36 -0.02 -12.02 5.11
C THR A 36 -0.42 -10.55 5.25
N HIS A 37 -1.59 -10.18 4.74
CA HIS A 37 -2.15 -8.84 4.91
C HIS A 37 -2.29 -8.46 6.39
N LYS A 38 -2.67 -9.42 7.23
CA LYS A 38 -2.80 -9.21 8.67
C LYS A 38 -1.45 -8.95 9.33
N ASP A 39 -0.42 -9.72 8.97
CA ASP A 39 0.92 -9.54 9.53
C ASP A 39 1.51 -8.20 9.10
N LEU A 40 1.29 -7.81 7.83
CA LEU A 40 1.69 -6.48 7.35
C LEU A 40 0.97 -5.37 8.13
N GLN A 41 -0.32 -5.51 8.41
CA GLN A 41 -1.04 -4.53 9.25
C GLN A 41 -0.41 -4.42 10.65
N TYR A 42 -0.03 -5.53 11.28
CA TYR A 42 0.64 -5.50 12.58
C TYR A 42 1.98 -4.75 12.54
N GLU A 43 2.81 -5.00 11.53
CA GLU A 43 4.05 -4.26 11.31
C GLU A 43 3.79 -2.75 11.14
N LEU A 44 2.69 -2.38 10.48
CA LEU A 44 2.32 -0.98 10.29
C LEU A 44 1.77 -0.33 11.56
N TYR A 45 1.05 -1.05 12.41
CA TYR A 45 0.63 -0.55 13.72
C TYR A 45 1.83 -0.22 14.60
N ASP A 46 2.82 -1.11 14.65
CA ASP A 46 4.06 -0.89 15.40
C ASP A 46 4.85 0.30 14.83
N LEU A 47 4.99 0.37 13.51
CA LEU A 47 5.70 1.46 12.83
C LEU A 47 5.07 2.84 13.03
N ALA A 48 3.73 2.90 13.09
CA ALA A 48 2.96 4.10 13.31
C ALA A 48 2.71 4.40 14.79
N GLU A 49 3.17 3.54 15.70
CA GLU A 49 3.00 3.65 17.16
C GLU A 49 1.53 3.85 17.58
N VAL A 50 0.61 3.16 16.89
CA VAL A 50 -0.85 3.24 17.15
C VAL A 50 -1.42 1.94 17.68
N ASP A 51 -2.45 2.07 18.53
CA ASP A 51 -3.12 0.94 19.18
C ASP A 51 -4.07 0.23 18.19
N PRO A 52 -3.81 -1.05 17.84
CA PRO A 52 -4.64 -1.81 16.89
C PRO A 52 -6.05 -2.11 17.41
N THR A 53 -6.33 -1.89 18.70
CA THR A 53 -7.67 -2.07 19.27
C THR A 53 -8.54 -0.81 19.14
N LYS A 54 -7.93 0.33 18.82
CA LYS A 54 -8.61 1.64 18.78
C LYS A 54 -8.64 2.25 17.39
N PHE A 55 -7.73 1.84 16.53
CA PHE A 55 -7.59 2.41 15.20
C PHE A 55 -7.59 1.30 14.16
N ASP A 56 -8.23 1.56 13.02
CA ASP A 56 -8.15 0.74 11.84
C ASP A 56 -7.18 1.38 10.84
N ILE A 57 -6.12 0.66 10.46
CA ILE A 57 -5.21 1.08 9.39
C ILE A 57 -5.77 0.62 8.04
N LYS A 58 -5.97 1.58 7.14
CA LYS A 58 -6.21 1.33 5.71
C LYS A 58 -4.92 1.52 4.92
N ILE A 59 -4.53 0.49 4.18
CA ILE A 59 -3.32 0.52 3.35
C ILE A 59 -3.72 0.87 1.92
N ARG A 60 -3.20 1.98 1.41
CA ARG A 60 -3.44 2.45 0.03
C ARG A 60 -2.11 2.68 -0.67
N CYS A 61 -2.01 2.27 -1.93
CA CYS A 61 -0.85 2.53 -2.77
C CYS A 61 -1.25 3.30 -4.03
N ILE A 62 -0.34 4.17 -4.48
CA ILE A 62 -0.47 4.89 -5.74
C ILE A 62 0.40 4.18 -6.75
N TYR A 63 -0.20 3.69 -7.82
CA TYR A 63 0.53 3.21 -8.98
C TYR A 63 0.54 4.28 -10.05
N GLU A 64 1.70 4.50 -10.65
CA GLU A 64 1.72 5.08 -11.98
C GLU A 64 1.31 3.95 -12.94
N ILE A 65 0.22 4.14 -13.69
CA ILE A 65 -0.24 3.19 -14.71
C ILE A 65 0.03 3.86 -16.06
N LYS A 66 0.73 3.19 -16.99
CA LYS A 66 1.08 3.81 -18.30
C LYS A 66 -0.15 4.35 -19.04
N TRP A 67 -1.29 3.68 -18.88
CA TRP A 67 -2.55 4.01 -19.55
C TRP A 67 -3.43 5.02 -18.81
N GLU A 68 -3.11 5.35 -17.56
CA GLU A 68 -3.91 6.25 -16.74
C GLU A 68 -3.01 7.18 -15.93
N LYS A 69 -2.95 8.47 -16.34
CA LYS A 69 -2.09 9.48 -15.71
C LYS A 69 -2.39 9.69 -14.23
N GLU A 70 -3.61 9.41 -13.79
CA GLU A 70 -4.08 9.62 -12.41
C GLU A 70 -4.95 8.45 -11.95
N ALA A 71 -4.34 7.25 -11.92
CA ALA A 71 -4.99 6.08 -11.37
C ALA A 71 -5.46 6.34 -9.93
N PRO A 72 -6.67 5.88 -9.55
CA PRO A 72 -7.13 6.00 -8.18
C PRO A 72 -6.20 5.23 -7.23
N PRO A 73 -6.10 5.64 -5.95
CA PRO A 73 -5.39 4.86 -4.96
C PRO A 73 -5.94 3.43 -4.91
N PHE A 74 -5.06 2.45 -5.03
CA PHE A 74 -5.40 1.05 -4.89
C PHE A 74 -5.37 0.66 -3.41
N GLU A 75 -6.47 0.14 -2.88
CA GLU A 75 -6.56 -0.31 -1.50
C GLU A 75 -6.08 -1.77 -1.41
N LEU A 76 -5.10 -2.01 -0.53
CA LEU A 76 -4.65 -3.36 -0.20
C LEU A 76 -5.54 -3.87 0.93
N SER A 77 -6.60 -4.60 0.57
CA SER A 77 -7.64 -5.03 1.52
C SER A 77 -7.48 -6.47 1.99
N ASN A 78 -6.76 -7.29 1.24
CA ASN A 78 -6.63 -8.72 1.45
C ASN A 78 -5.30 -9.29 0.93
N ASP A 79 -5.04 -10.58 1.20
CA ASP A 79 -3.81 -11.27 0.79
C ASP A 79 -3.61 -11.34 -0.73
N ARG A 80 -4.66 -11.31 -1.55
CA ARG A 80 -4.53 -11.32 -3.02
C ARG A 80 -4.04 -9.97 -3.52
N ASP A 81 -4.61 -8.88 -3.00
CA ASP A 81 -4.18 -7.52 -3.31
C ASP A 81 -2.72 -7.32 -2.88
N LEU A 82 -2.37 -7.79 -1.68
CA LEU A 82 -1.00 -7.73 -1.17
C LEU A 82 -0.03 -8.54 -2.04
N LYS A 83 -0.40 -9.76 -2.43
CA LYS A 83 0.41 -10.56 -3.35
C LYS A 83 0.60 -9.87 -4.68
N PHE A 84 -0.43 -9.23 -5.23
CA PHE A 84 -0.32 -8.44 -6.45
C PHE A 84 0.71 -7.30 -6.28
N TYR A 85 0.64 -6.58 -5.17
CA TYR A 85 1.59 -5.52 -4.84
C TYR A 85 3.04 -6.02 -4.72
N ILE A 86 3.25 -7.14 -4.03
CA ILE A 86 4.59 -7.71 -3.77
C ILE A 86 5.19 -8.38 -5.01
N LEU A 87 4.36 -9.06 -5.83
CA LEU A 87 4.82 -9.85 -6.97
C LEU A 87 4.99 -9.02 -8.25
N SER A 88 4.35 -7.84 -8.33
CA SER A 88 4.45 -7.00 -9.49
C SER A 88 5.83 -6.36 -9.58
N GLU A 89 6.69 -6.88 -10.46
CA GLU A 89 7.99 -6.26 -10.76
C GLU A 89 7.82 -4.89 -11.44
N ASN A 90 6.67 -4.65 -12.10
CA ASN A 90 6.32 -3.33 -12.63
C ASN A 90 4.79 -3.17 -12.87
N PRO A 91 4.04 -2.53 -11.95
CA PRO A 91 2.60 -2.33 -12.07
C PRO A 91 2.19 -1.47 -13.28
N LEU A 92 3.14 -0.71 -13.83
CA LEU A 92 2.98 0.14 -15.02
C LEU A 92 2.52 -0.62 -16.29
N GLU A 93 2.76 -1.93 -16.36
CA GLU A 93 2.49 -2.74 -17.57
C GLU A 93 1.17 -3.51 -17.53
N ILE A 94 0.44 -3.42 -16.43
CA ILE A 94 -0.79 -4.19 -16.22
C ILE A 94 -1.97 -3.30 -16.68
N PRO A 95 -2.68 -3.66 -17.76
CA PRO A 95 -3.81 -2.87 -18.22
C PRO A 95 -4.97 -2.96 -17.21
N PRO A 96 -5.59 -1.84 -16.82
CA PRO A 96 -6.74 -1.86 -15.92
C PRO A 96 -7.94 -2.50 -16.63
N ILE A 97 -8.71 -3.31 -15.90
CA ILE A 97 -9.97 -3.89 -16.38
C ILE A 97 -11.12 -3.13 -15.70
N PRO A 98 -11.85 -2.25 -16.40
CA PRO A 98 -13.01 -1.59 -15.83
C PRO A 98 -14.17 -2.58 -15.70
N ILE A 99 -14.86 -2.54 -14.56
CA ILE A 99 -16.10 -3.29 -14.29
C ILE A 99 -17.21 -2.28 -13.95
N ILE A 100 -18.45 -2.58 -14.36
CA ILE A 100 -19.65 -1.76 -14.13
C ILE A 100 -20.52 -2.44 -13.08
#